data_AF-A0A1J1HWL9-F1
#
_entry.id   AF-A0A1J1HWL9-F1
#
_cell.length_a   1.000
_cell.length_b   1.000
_cell.length_c   1.000
_cell.angle_alpha   90.00
_cell.angle_beta   90.00
_cell.angle_gamma   90.00
#
_symmetry.space_group_name_H-M   'P 1'
#
loop_
_entity.id
_entity.type
_entity.pdbx_description
1 polymer ?
#
loop_
_entity_poly.entity_id
_entity_poly.type
_entity_poly.pdbx_seq_one_letter_code
_entity_poly.pdbx_strand_id
1 'polypeptide(L)'
;MKGVYIILLFCLFELSASDKDTGITCLIKYLKDHGRLEEDFPLPQKPAHAQACDAVVRLVLPTIEREFLSKLSEKESIKSDCVSAQLKKGGLLDYLIKEEVIESSTDLSNQEVMKKLAETRETIKGILDNAAVFCNSDATYAGLFDKYLGLKNESLSALQSHYCMAKYVIDEEIIDVGNVNINPSNIDTAAANCDTVISNAKAEVEAQLRDKYKEQNLSQSKINCIMRSFRRNKMFENSIALGALENLEISLETKRENKERVENKMESFVTGVFGCFMG
;
A
#
# COMPACT_ATOMS: atom_id res chain seq x y z
N MET A 1 1.49 3.15 -1.70
CA MET A 1 2.35 2.59 -0.61
C MET A 1 1.87 1.24 -0.04
N LYS A 2 0.91 0.52 -0.67
CA LYS A 2 0.33 -0.71 -0.09
C LYS A 2 1.16 -1.98 -0.30
N GLY A 3 1.82 -2.12 -1.46
CA GLY A 3 2.72 -3.25 -1.71
C GLY A 3 3.92 -3.30 -0.75
N VAL A 4 4.35 -2.15 -0.23
CA VAL A 4 5.55 -2.04 0.62
C VAL A 4 5.32 -2.62 2.02
N TYR A 5 4.11 -2.55 2.58
CA TYR A 5 3.84 -3.08 3.93
C TYR A 5 3.78 -4.60 3.95
N ILE A 6 3.15 -5.21 2.95
CA ILE A 6 3.12 -6.67 2.79
C ILE A 6 4.53 -7.15 2.44
N ILE A 7 5.22 -6.51 1.49
CA ILE A 7 6.60 -6.87 1.16
C ILE A 7 7.53 -6.72 2.37
N LEU A 8 7.38 -5.71 3.24
CA LEU A 8 8.16 -5.59 4.48
C LEU A 8 7.81 -6.67 5.51
N LEU A 9 6.53 -7.01 5.67
CA LEU A 9 6.07 -8.09 6.55
C LEU A 9 6.59 -9.47 6.09
N PHE A 10 6.77 -9.66 4.78
CA PHE A 10 7.32 -10.89 4.17
C PHE A 10 8.83 -10.84 3.90
N CYS A 11 9.49 -9.69 3.96
CA CYS A 11 10.95 -9.58 3.92
C CYS A 11 11.59 -9.76 5.31
N LEU A 12 10.84 -9.53 6.39
CA LEU A 12 11.31 -9.73 7.77
C LEU A 12 11.29 -11.21 8.22
N PHE A 13 10.54 -12.06 7.52
CA PHE A 13 10.46 -13.49 7.76
C PHE A 13 10.75 -14.17 6.42
N GLU A 14 11.76 -15.03 6.34
CA GLU A 14 12.11 -15.83 5.14
C GLU A 14 10.99 -16.85 4.80
N LEU A 15 9.77 -16.37 4.56
CA LEU A 15 8.59 -17.17 4.26
C LEU A 15 8.55 -17.35 2.75
N SER A 16 8.65 -18.61 2.32
CA SER A 16 8.61 -19.02 0.92
C SER A 16 7.24 -18.70 0.30
N ALA A 17 7.12 -18.75 -1.04
CA ALA A 17 5.83 -18.56 -1.71
C ALA A 17 4.75 -19.58 -1.25
N SER A 18 5.15 -20.74 -0.74
CA SER A 18 4.25 -21.73 -0.10
C SER A 18 3.66 -21.23 1.23
N ASP A 19 4.29 -20.25 1.86
CA ASP A 19 3.92 -19.76 3.19
C ASP A 19 2.96 -18.56 3.13
N LYS A 20 2.84 -17.91 1.97
CA LYS A 20 1.87 -16.82 1.74
C LYS A 20 0.43 -17.31 1.86
N ASP A 21 0.12 -18.46 1.28
CA ASP A 21 -1.19 -19.11 1.38
C ASP A 21 -1.53 -19.50 2.83
N THR A 22 -0.51 -19.96 3.57
CA THR A 22 -0.65 -20.32 4.99
C THR A 22 -0.97 -19.08 5.84
N GLY A 23 -0.27 -17.97 5.61
CA GLY A 23 -0.52 -16.70 6.29
C GLY A 23 -1.96 -16.20 6.07
N ILE A 24 -2.41 -16.14 4.82
CA ILE A 24 -3.78 -15.69 4.48
C ILE A 24 -4.84 -16.63 5.09
N THR A 25 -4.63 -17.95 5.02
CA THR A 25 -5.53 -18.93 5.63
C THR A 25 -5.69 -18.70 7.13
N CYS A 26 -4.59 -18.42 7.83
CA CYS A 26 -4.60 -18.14 9.26
C CYS A 26 -5.31 -16.82 9.60
N LEU A 27 -5.16 -15.79 8.77
CA LEU A 27 -5.89 -14.53 8.94
C LEU A 27 -7.39 -14.70 8.67
N ILE A 28 -7.79 -15.46 7.65
CA ILE A 28 -9.20 -15.79 7.38
C ILE A 28 -9.82 -16.50 8.58
N LYS A 29 -9.12 -17.53 9.11
CA LYS A 29 -9.58 -18.24 10.30
C LYS A 29 -9.73 -17.31 11.50
N TYR A 30 -8.71 -16.50 11.78
CA TYR A 30 -8.74 -15.50 12.84
C TYR A 30 -9.96 -14.58 12.73
N LEU A 31 -10.23 -14.04 11.54
CA LEU A 31 -11.36 -13.13 11.33
C LEU A 31 -12.71 -13.83 11.50
N LYS A 32 -12.85 -15.10 11.09
CA LYS A 32 -14.06 -15.90 11.34
C LYS A 32 -14.28 -16.12 12.84
N ASP A 33 -13.23 -16.57 13.54
CA ASP A 33 -13.28 -16.82 14.99
C ASP A 33 -13.67 -15.57 15.81
N HIS A 34 -13.40 -14.37 15.28
CA HIS A 34 -13.75 -13.08 15.89
C HIS A 34 -15.06 -12.47 15.36
N GLY A 35 -15.80 -13.19 14.50
CA GLY A 35 -17.06 -12.71 13.91
C GLY A 35 -16.88 -11.50 12.98
N ARG A 36 -15.69 -11.32 12.41
CA ARG A 36 -15.33 -10.20 11.52
C ARG A 36 -15.46 -10.58 10.05
N LEU A 37 -15.47 -11.87 9.74
CA LEU A 37 -15.66 -12.43 8.41
C LEU A 37 -16.83 -13.41 8.42
N GLU A 38 -17.52 -13.54 7.29
CA GLU A 38 -18.65 -14.45 7.20
C GLU A 38 -18.20 -15.92 7.28
N GLU A 39 -19.00 -16.78 7.91
CA GLU A 39 -18.68 -18.20 8.08
C GLU A 39 -18.49 -18.92 6.75
N ASP A 40 -19.21 -18.50 5.71
CA ASP A 40 -19.15 -19.01 4.34
C ASP A 40 -18.03 -18.41 3.49
N PHE A 41 -17.21 -17.49 4.02
CA PHE A 41 -16.10 -16.91 3.28
C PHE A 41 -15.12 -18.00 2.83
N PRO A 42 -14.69 -18.02 1.55
CA PRO A 42 -13.86 -19.09 1.01
C PRO A 42 -12.54 -19.23 1.78
N LEU A 43 -12.19 -20.48 2.11
CA LEU A 43 -10.89 -20.81 2.66
C LEU A 43 -9.97 -21.26 1.51
N PRO A 44 -8.70 -20.86 1.51
CA PRO A 44 -7.71 -21.41 0.58
C PRO A 44 -7.68 -22.93 0.68
N GLN A 45 -7.51 -23.61 -0.46
CA GLN A 45 -7.63 -25.08 -0.55
C GLN A 45 -6.64 -25.86 0.32
N LYS A 46 -5.57 -25.23 0.80
CA LYS A 46 -4.59 -25.86 1.69
C LYS A 46 -4.93 -25.54 3.15
N PRO A 47 -5.36 -26.54 3.95
CA PRO A 47 -5.63 -26.31 5.36
C PRO A 47 -4.31 -26.02 6.09
N ALA A 48 -4.22 -24.83 6.69
CA ALA A 48 -3.13 -24.52 7.61
C ALA A 48 -3.28 -25.35 8.89
N HIS A 49 -2.16 -25.82 9.47
CA HIS A 49 -2.18 -26.47 10.77
C HIS A 49 -2.66 -25.48 11.84
N ALA A 50 -3.70 -25.83 12.61
CA ALA A 50 -4.32 -24.92 13.58
C ALA A 50 -3.31 -24.32 14.58
N GLN A 51 -2.31 -25.09 15.02
CA GLN A 51 -1.24 -24.61 15.90
C GLN A 51 -0.31 -23.59 15.24
N ALA A 52 -0.10 -23.67 13.92
CA ALA A 52 0.70 -22.70 13.18
C ALA A 52 -0.04 -21.36 13.06
N CYS A 53 -1.37 -21.38 12.91
CA CYS A 53 -2.16 -20.15 12.81
C CYS A 53 -2.16 -19.33 14.10
N ASP A 54 -2.29 -19.97 15.26
CA ASP A 54 -2.19 -19.26 16.55
C ASP A 54 -0.83 -18.56 16.69
N ALA A 55 0.26 -19.21 16.26
CA ALA A 55 1.60 -18.63 16.30
C ALA A 55 1.73 -17.44 15.34
N VAL A 56 1.25 -17.57 14.09
CA VAL A 56 1.26 -16.50 13.09
C VAL A 56 0.48 -15.30 13.57
N VAL A 57 -0.74 -15.49 14.05
CA VAL A 57 -1.61 -14.40 14.54
C VAL A 57 -0.98 -13.68 15.72
N ARG A 58 -0.40 -14.42 16.69
CA ARG A 58 0.29 -13.83 17.85
C ARG A 58 1.53 -13.02 17.49
N LEU A 59 2.15 -13.30 16.35
CA LEU A 59 3.34 -12.60 15.88
C LEU A 59 2.98 -11.37 15.04
N VAL A 60 2.02 -11.54 14.13
CA VAL A 60 1.64 -10.55 13.11
C VAL A 60 0.83 -9.41 13.73
N LEU A 61 -0.20 -9.70 14.53
CA LEU A 61 -1.09 -8.66 15.07
C LEU A 61 -0.35 -7.61 15.91
N PRO A 62 0.50 -7.98 16.88
CA PRO A 62 1.20 -6.98 17.70
C PRO A 62 2.21 -6.16 16.89
N THR A 63 2.72 -6.71 15.79
CA THR A 63 3.68 -6.01 14.91
C THR A 63 2.95 -4.94 14.12
N ILE A 64 1.83 -5.28 13.47
CA ILE A 64 0.99 -4.31 12.75
C ILE A 64 0.48 -3.24 13.72
N GLU A 65 0.02 -3.64 14.90
CA GLU A 65 -0.44 -2.71 15.94
C GLU A 65 0.67 -1.74 16.36
N ARG A 66 1.89 -2.23 16.61
CA ARG A 66 3.03 -1.39 17.02
C ARG A 66 3.41 -0.38 15.93
N GLU A 67 3.52 -0.81 14.68
CA GLU A 67 3.82 0.08 13.55
C GLU A 67 2.73 1.13 13.33
N PHE A 68 1.47 0.73 13.52
CA PHE A 68 0.35 1.63 13.41
C PHE A 68 0.39 2.71 14.52
N LEU A 69 0.65 2.29 15.76
CA LEU A 69 0.74 3.21 16.91
C LEU A 69 1.96 4.13 16.84
N SER A 70 3.11 3.66 16.34
CA SER A 70 4.30 4.49 16.22
C SER A 70 4.04 5.68 15.29
N LYS A 71 3.38 5.46 14.16
CA LYS A 71 3.00 6.54 13.22
C LYS A 71 2.00 7.54 13.81
N LEU A 72 1.09 7.09 14.68
CA LEU A 72 0.20 7.99 15.40
C LEU A 72 0.95 8.85 16.42
N SER A 73 1.98 8.29 17.07
CA SER A 73 2.77 8.99 18.07
C SER A 73 3.78 10.01 17.51
N GLU A 74 4.14 9.89 16.23
CA GLU A 74 5.05 10.84 15.54
C GLU A 74 4.44 12.24 15.33
N LYS A 75 3.19 12.48 15.76
CA LYS A 75 2.44 13.71 15.50
C LYS A 75 1.96 14.33 16.81
N GLU A 76 2.62 15.42 17.20
CA GLU A 76 2.45 16.13 18.48
C GLU A 76 1.02 16.63 18.78
N SER A 77 0.13 16.69 17.78
CA SER A 77 -1.25 17.19 17.93
C SER A 77 -2.28 16.10 18.26
N ILE A 78 -1.93 14.81 18.18
CA ILE A 78 -2.86 13.71 18.39
C ILE A 78 -2.80 13.26 19.85
N LYS A 79 -3.96 13.12 20.52
CA LYS A 79 -4.05 12.40 21.80
C LYS A 79 -3.88 10.90 21.56
N SER A 80 -2.66 10.49 21.23
CA SER A 80 -2.30 9.16 20.74
C SER A 80 -2.88 8.05 21.60
N ASP A 81 -2.87 8.20 22.91
CA ASP A 81 -3.35 7.19 23.85
C ASP A 81 -4.87 7.02 23.80
N CYS A 82 -5.62 8.12 23.72
CA CYS A 82 -7.07 8.06 23.57
C CYS A 82 -7.46 7.45 22.24
N VAL A 83 -6.83 7.92 21.15
CA VAL A 83 -7.12 7.45 19.79
C VAL A 83 -6.79 5.97 19.68
N SER A 84 -5.60 5.56 20.11
CA SER A 84 -5.17 4.16 20.22
C SER A 84 -6.22 3.30 20.93
N ALA A 85 -6.69 3.72 22.10
CA ALA A 85 -7.70 2.97 22.86
C ALA A 85 -9.02 2.84 22.10
N GLN A 86 -9.48 3.90 21.41
CA GLN A 86 -10.71 3.85 20.62
C GLN A 86 -10.58 2.97 19.38
N LEU A 87 -9.44 3.01 18.69
CA LEU A 87 -9.20 2.19 17.50
C LEU A 87 -9.13 0.70 17.86
N LYS A 88 -8.50 0.36 18.99
CA LYS A 88 -8.53 -1.01 19.53
C LYS A 88 -9.95 -1.43 19.89
N LYS A 89 -10.70 -0.57 20.59
CA LYS A 89 -12.09 -0.85 20.98
C LYS A 89 -13.00 -1.06 19.77
N GLY A 90 -12.79 -0.31 18.69
CA GLY A 90 -13.52 -0.47 17.43
C GLY A 90 -13.11 -1.70 16.63
N GLY A 91 -12.00 -2.37 16.96
CA GLY A 91 -11.46 -3.48 16.19
C GLY A 91 -10.88 -3.03 14.84
N LEU A 92 -10.30 -1.83 14.75
CA LEU A 92 -9.77 -1.28 13.49
C LEU A 92 -8.83 -2.27 12.79
N LEU A 93 -7.94 -2.89 13.56
CA LEU A 93 -6.95 -3.84 13.03
C LEU A 93 -7.61 -5.02 12.33
N ASP A 94 -8.68 -5.57 12.91
CA ASP A 94 -9.44 -6.68 12.30
C ASP A 94 -9.99 -6.30 10.93
N TYR A 95 -10.52 -5.08 10.80
CA TYR A 95 -11.09 -4.62 9.54
C TYR A 95 -10.03 -4.27 8.49
N LEU A 96 -8.84 -3.81 8.91
CA LEU A 96 -7.70 -3.65 8.00
C LEU A 96 -7.21 -5.00 7.46
N ILE A 97 -7.15 -6.01 8.32
CA ILE A 97 -6.81 -7.39 7.93
C ILE A 97 -7.91 -7.98 7.02
N LYS A 98 -9.17 -7.70 7.32
CA LYS A 98 -10.31 -8.10 6.48
C LYS A 98 -10.19 -7.50 5.07
N GLU A 99 -9.84 -6.23 4.97
CA GLU A 99 -9.62 -5.58 3.66
C GLU A 99 -8.55 -6.32 2.86
N GLU A 100 -7.41 -6.63 3.48
CA GLU A 100 -6.31 -7.37 2.84
C GLU A 100 -6.71 -8.77 2.39
N VAL A 101 -7.45 -9.50 3.23
CA VAL A 101 -7.99 -10.83 2.92
C VAL A 101 -8.95 -10.78 1.73
N ILE A 102 -9.79 -9.75 1.62
CA ILE A 102 -10.71 -9.58 0.49
C ILE A 102 -9.93 -9.21 -0.78
N GLU A 103 -8.97 -8.27 -0.71
CA GLU A 103 -8.14 -7.86 -1.86
C GLU A 103 -7.30 -9.01 -2.42
N SER A 104 -6.83 -9.90 -1.55
CA SER A 104 -6.02 -11.06 -1.93
C SER A 104 -6.84 -12.31 -2.32
N SER A 105 -8.17 -12.27 -2.24
CA SER A 105 -9.02 -13.44 -2.53
C SER A 105 -9.12 -13.70 -4.03
N THR A 106 -8.79 -14.92 -4.45
CA THR A 106 -8.97 -15.41 -5.83
C THR A 106 -10.31 -16.12 -6.04
N ASP A 107 -11.01 -16.45 -4.95
CA ASP A 107 -12.23 -17.25 -4.96
C ASP A 107 -13.50 -16.39 -5.07
N LEU A 108 -13.37 -15.08 -4.92
CA LEU A 108 -14.46 -14.12 -5.06
C LEU A 108 -14.48 -13.52 -6.47
N SER A 109 -15.68 -13.25 -6.99
CA SER A 109 -15.80 -12.45 -8.21
C SER A 109 -15.38 -11.01 -7.96
N ASN A 110 -14.92 -10.32 -9.01
CA ASN A 110 -14.55 -8.90 -8.92
C ASN A 110 -15.65 -8.01 -8.34
N GLN A 111 -16.92 -8.31 -8.65
CA GLN A 111 -18.07 -7.57 -8.13
C GLN A 111 -18.25 -7.79 -6.61
N GLU A 112 -18.05 -9.02 -6.14
CA GLU A 112 -18.12 -9.35 -4.72
C GLU A 112 -16.97 -8.73 -3.93
N VAL A 113 -15.74 -8.78 -4.48
CA VAL A 113 -14.57 -8.10 -3.91
C VAL A 113 -14.88 -6.61 -3.73
N MET A 114 -15.35 -5.93 -4.79
CA MET A 114 -15.68 -4.51 -4.72
C MET A 114 -16.74 -4.18 -3.68
N LYS A 115 -17.81 -4.99 -3.62
CA LYS A 115 -18.89 -4.80 -2.65
C LYS A 115 -18.37 -4.97 -1.22
N LYS A 116 -17.68 -6.08 -0.93
CA LYS A 116 -17.15 -6.36 0.41
C LYS A 116 -16.09 -5.35 0.84
N LEU A 117 -15.27 -4.85 -0.09
CA LEU A 117 -14.30 -3.78 0.20
C LEU A 117 -15.00 -2.47 0.54
N ALA A 118 -16.05 -2.09 -0.19
CA ALA A 118 -16.80 -0.87 0.10
C ALA A 118 -17.44 -0.92 1.50
N GLU A 119 -18.08 -2.04 1.85
CA GLU A 119 -18.67 -2.27 3.18
C GLU A 119 -17.61 -2.25 4.30
N THR A 120 -16.47 -2.90 4.07
CA THR A 120 -15.35 -2.92 5.02
C THR A 120 -14.76 -1.53 5.22
N ARG A 121 -14.58 -0.75 4.15
CA ARG A 121 -14.06 0.62 4.20
C ARG A 121 -15.00 1.57 4.92
N GLU A 122 -16.31 1.44 4.73
CA GLU A 122 -17.30 2.25 5.45
C GLU A 122 -17.25 1.94 6.96
N THR A 123 -17.05 0.68 7.34
CA THR A 123 -16.87 0.30 8.75
C THR A 123 -15.60 0.90 9.34
N ILE A 124 -14.48 0.83 8.61
CA ILE A 124 -13.21 1.46 9.01
C ILE A 124 -13.40 2.96 9.23
N LYS A 125 -14.06 3.64 8.28
CA LYS A 125 -14.37 5.06 8.38
C LYS A 125 -15.16 5.38 9.65
N GLY A 126 -16.22 4.62 9.94
CA GLY A 126 -17.03 4.82 11.15
C GLY A 126 -16.22 4.63 12.45
N ILE A 127 -15.28 3.69 12.50
CA ILE A 127 -14.39 3.51 13.67
C ILE A 127 -13.49 4.74 13.86
N LEU A 128 -12.94 5.26 12.76
CA LEU A 128 -12.06 6.42 12.76
C LEU A 128 -12.79 7.71 13.16
N ASP A 129 -13.97 7.96 12.60
CA ASP A 129 -14.81 9.12 12.94
C ASP A 129 -15.20 9.10 14.43
N ASN A 130 -15.60 7.93 14.95
CA ASN A 130 -15.93 7.78 16.36
C ASN A 130 -14.72 8.06 17.27
N ALA A 131 -13.52 7.61 16.88
CA ALA A 131 -12.31 7.89 17.64
C ALA A 131 -11.99 9.40 17.66
N ALA A 132 -12.15 10.10 16.52
CA ALA A 132 -11.92 11.54 16.42
C ALA A 132 -12.86 12.32 17.34
N VAL A 133 -14.16 12.04 17.22
CA VAL A 133 -15.21 12.68 18.03
C VAL A 133 -14.98 12.40 19.51
N PHE A 134 -14.76 11.14 19.90
CA PHE A 134 -14.59 10.76 21.30
C PHE A 134 -13.35 11.40 21.94
N CYS A 135 -12.24 11.43 21.20
CA CYS A 135 -10.99 11.98 21.72
C CYS A 135 -10.89 13.51 21.60
N ASN A 136 -11.90 14.16 21.02
CA ASN A 136 -11.87 15.57 20.62
C ASN A 136 -10.57 15.88 19.86
N SER A 137 -10.25 15.00 18.91
CA SER A 137 -9.07 15.09 18.05
C SER A 137 -9.51 15.57 16.68
N ASP A 138 -8.64 16.31 16.01
CA ASP A 138 -8.87 16.65 14.62
C ASP A 138 -8.93 15.36 13.79
N ALA A 139 -9.99 15.21 12.98
CA ALA A 139 -10.14 14.08 12.08
C ALA A 139 -9.06 14.07 10.99
N THR A 140 -8.36 15.20 10.77
CA THR A 140 -7.20 15.30 9.88
C THR A 140 -5.96 14.69 10.53
N TYR A 141 -5.99 13.39 10.73
CA TYR A 141 -4.89 12.62 11.29
C TYR A 141 -3.75 12.45 10.26
N ALA A 142 -2.86 13.42 10.16
CA ALA A 142 -1.52 13.31 9.53
C ALA A 142 -1.38 12.50 8.21
N GLY A 143 -2.41 12.42 7.36
CA GLY A 143 -2.40 11.57 6.16
C GLY A 143 -2.64 10.08 6.40
N LEU A 144 -2.74 9.62 7.65
CA LEU A 144 -2.87 8.20 7.99
C LEU A 144 -4.23 7.62 7.58
N PHE A 145 -5.27 8.47 7.51
CA PHE A 145 -6.65 8.05 7.35
C PHE A 145 -7.38 8.71 6.18
N ASP A 146 -6.70 9.55 5.40
CA ASP A 146 -7.28 10.32 4.29
C ASP A 146 -8.03 9.43 3.29
N LYS A 147 -7.53 8.19 3.08
CA LYS A 147 -8.19 7.16 2.26
C LYS A 147 -9.59 6.79 2.75
N TYR A 148 -9.79 6.67 4.07
CA TYR A 148 -11.04 6.17 4.65
C TYR A 148 -11.97 7.30 5.07
N LEU A 149 -11.42 8.37 5.64
CA LEU A 149 -12.19 9.53 6.07
C LEU A 149 -12.57 10.45 4.91
N GLY A 150 -12.00 10.24 3.72
CA GLY A 150 -12.24 11.11 2.56
C GLY A 150 -11.76 12.55 2.78
N LEU A 151 -10.90 12.74 3.79
CA LEU A 151 -10.31 14.03 4.15
C LEU A 151 -9.20 14.34 3.15
N LYS A 152 -9.61 14.70 1.93
CA LYS A 152 -8.72 15.25 0.92
C LYS A 152 -8.42 16.71 1.24
N ASN A 153 -7.80 16.98 2.40
CA ASN A 153 -7.04 18.21 2.59
C ASN A 153 -5.64 18.01 2.00
N GLU A 154 -5.58 17.48 0.76
CA GLU A 154 -4.34 17.46 0.01
C GLU A 154 -3.97 18.91 -0.28
N SER A 155 -2.77 19.32 0.15
CA SER A 155 -2.25 20.63 -0.24
C SER A 155 -2.27 20.76 -1.76
N LEU A 156 -2.44 21.99 -2.27
CA LEU A 156 -2.39 22.25 -3.72
C LEU A 156 -1.12 21.67 -4.36
N SER A 157 0.01 21.72 -3.66
CA SER A 157 1.28 21.11 -4.08
C SER A 157 1.19 19.59 -4.22
N ALA A 158 0.53 18.90 -3.29
CA ALA A 158 0.32 17.45 -3.35
C ALA A 158 -0.60 17.08 -4.53
N LEU A 159 -1.70 17.81 -4.72
CA LEU A 159 -2.60 17.60 -5.86
C LEU A 159 -1.89 17.84 -7.20
N GLN A 160 -1.07 18.90 -7.29
CA GLN A 160 -0.24 19.17 -8.47
C GLN A 160 0.78 18.06 -8.71
N SER A 161 1.41 17.55 -7.65
CA SER A 161 2.34 16.43 -7.74
C SER A 161 1.66 15.17 -8.25
N HIS A 162 0.49 14.82 -7.71
CA HIS A 162 -0.32 13.70 -8.18
C HIS A 162 -0.72 13.84 -9.65
N TYR A 163 -1.19 15.02 -10.05
CA TYR A 163 -1.49 15.33 -11.46
C TYR A 163 -0.26 15.13 -12.35
N CYS A 164 0.89 15.70 -11.97
CA CYS A 164 2.12 15.60 -12.76
C CYS A 164 2.63 14.17 -12.87
N MET A 165 2.55 13.39 -11.78
CA MET A 165 2.91 11.97 -11.76
C MET A 165 2.02 11.14 -12.68
N ALA A 166 0.69 11.32 -12.60
CA ALA A 166 -0.26 10.62 -13.47
C ALA A 166 -0.07 11.01 -14.95
N LYS A 167 0.05 12.31 -15.22
CA LYS A 167 0.32 12.83 -16.56
C LYS A 167 1.59 12.22 -17.16
N TYR A 168 2.68 12.22 -16.40
CA TYR A 168 3.96 11.71 -16.86
C TYR A 168 3.92 10.24 -17.29
N VAL A 169 3.32 9.35 -16.49
CA VAL A 169 3.28 7.92 -16.82
C VAL A 169 2.29 7.57 -17.94
N ILE A 170 1.32 8.44 -18.22
CA ILE A 170 0.42 8.34 -19.37
C ILE A 170 1.12 8.85 -20.63
N ASP A 171 1.75 10.02 -20.57
CA ASP A 171 2.49 10.62 -21.69
C ASP A 171 3.67 9.73 -22.13
N GLU A 172 4.31 9.02 -21.19
CA GLU A 172 5.38 8.04 -21.45
C GLU A 172 4.85 6.65 -21.87
N GLU A 173 3.54 6.49 -22.05
CA GLU A 173 2.87 5.24 -22.45
C GLU A 173 3.19 4.05 -21.51
N ILE A 174 3.46 4.33 -20.24
CA ILE A 174 3.72 3.30 -19.23
C ILE A 174 2.40 2.68 -18.79
N ILE A 175 1.36 3.51 -18.64
CA ILE A 175 -0.04 3.10 -18.46
C ILE A 175 -0.89 3.59 -19.64
N ASP A 176 -1.83 2.75 -20.08
CA ASP A 176 -2.75 3.02 -21.18
C ASP A 176 -4.16 3.05 -20.61
N VAL A 177 -4.72 4.26 -20.59
CA VAL A 177 -5.97 4.54 -19.89
C VAL A 177 -6.99 5.24 -20.80
N GLY A 178 -6.67 5.43 -22.09
CA GLY A 178 -7.49 6.21 -23.02
C GLY A 178 -7.72 7.65 -22.55
N ASN A 179 -8.89 8.21 -22.85
CA ASN A 179 -9.28 9.57 -22.46
C ASN A 179 -9.87 9.58 -21.04
N VAL A 180 -9.02 9.78 -20.04
CA VAL A 180 -9.42 9.84 -18.62
C VAL A 180 -9.17 11.23 -18.07
N ASN A 181 -10.08 11.71 -17.22
CA ASN A 181 -9.85 12.93 -16.47
C ASN A 181 -8.79 12.69 -15.38
N ILE A 182 -7.56 13.13 -15.64
CA ILE A 182 -6.44 13.06 -14.69
C ILE A 182 -6.41 14.25 -13.72
N ASN A 183 -7.33 15.21 -13.86
CA ASN A 183 -7.50 16.37 -12.96
C ASN A 183 -8.93 16.40 -12.38
N PRO A 184 -9.35 15.38 -11.61
CA PRO A 184 -10.70 15.34 -11.02
C PRO A 184 -10.93 16.45 -9.99
N SER A 185 -9.87 16.97 -9.38
CA SER A 185 -9.92 18.05 -8.40
C SER A 185 -9.99 19.44 -9.02
N ASN A 186 -10.03 19.56 -10.36
CA ASN A 186 -10.06 20.82 -11.11
C ASN A 186 -9.01 21.84 -10.62
N ILE A 187 -7.82 21.35 -10.27
CA ILE A 187 -6.73 22.24 -9.87
C ILE A 187 -6.23 23.06 -11.06
N ASP A 188 -5.75 24.26 -10.80
CA ASP A 188 -5.04 25.04 -11.82
C ASP A 188 -3.68 24.38 -12.12
N THR A 189 -3.58 23.82 -13.33
CA THR A 189 -2.37 23.16 -13.83
C THR A 189 -1.62 24.01 -14.84
N ALA A 190 -2.09 25.22 -15.17
CA ALA A 190 -1.45 26.08 -16.17
C ALA A 190 -0.03 26.50 -15.75
N ALA A 191 0.22 26.57 -14.43
CA ALA A 191 1.53 26.86 -13.86
C ALA A 191 2.28 25.61 -13.34
N ALA A 192 1.72 24.40 -13.50
CA ALA A 192 2.33 23.19 -12.98
C ALA A 192 3.56 22.79 -13.83
N ASN A 193 4.76 22.93 -13.25
CA ASN A 193 6.01 22.52 -13.90
C ASN A 193 6.28 21.03 -13.63
N CYS A 194 5.57 20.16 -14.36
CA CYS A 194 5.63 18.73 -14.13
C CYS A 194 7.03 18.14 -14.37
N ASP A 195 7.80 18.66 -15.32
CA ASP A 195 9.18 18.20 -15.55
C ASP A 195 10.07 18.41 -14.31
N THR A 196 9.91 19.56 -13.64
CA THR A 196 10.65 19.87 -12.41
C THR A 196 10.19 18.97 -11.27
N VAL A 197 8.88 18.76 -11.12
CA VAL A 197 8.32 17.87 -10.10
C VAL A 197 8.87 16.45 -10.26
N ILE A 198 8.82 15.91 -11.48
CA ILE A 198 9.30 14.56 -11.80
C ILE A 198 10.80 14.44 -11.59
N SER A 199 11.59 15.42 -12.05
CA SER A 199 13.04 15.43 -11.87
C SER A 199 13.44 15.46 -10.39
N ASN A 200 12.77 16.29 -9.58
CA ASN A 200 13.03 16.38 -8.15
C ASN A 200 12.66 15.10 -7.42
N ALA A 201 11.47 14.56 -7.70
CA ALA A 201 11.02 13.29 -7.10
C ALA A 201 11.97 12.14 -7.46
N LYS A 202 12.45 12.08 -8.71
CA LYS A 202 13.42 11.08 -9.14
C LYS A 202 14.74 11.18 -8.39
N ALA A 203 15.29 12.40 -8.28
CA ALA A 203 16.53 12.64 -7.56
C ALA A 203 16.41 12.28 -6.06
N GLU A 204 15.29 12.63 -5.44
CA GLU A 204 15.00 12.31 -4.04
C GLU A 204 14.92 10.80 -3.80
N VAL A 205 14.13 10.08 -4.62
CA VAL A 205 14.01 8.62 -4.51
C VAL A 205 15.37 7.93 -4.71
N GLU A 206 16.17 8.38 -5.68
CA GLU A 206 17.51 7.83 -5.89
C GLU A 206 18.45 8.08 -4.71
N ALA A 207 18.37 9.26 -4.07
CA ALA A 207 19.15 9.57 -2.88
C ALA A 207 18.73 8.68 -1.69
N GLN A 208 17.43 8.59 -1.42
CA GLN A 208 16.88 7.74 -0.35
C GLN A 208 17.25 6.27 -0.53
N LEU A 209 17.18 5.74 -1.75
CA LEU A 209 17.59 4.36 -2.04
C LEU A 209 19.07 4.14 -1.75
N ARG A 210 19.93 5.07 -2.16
CA ARG A 210 21.38 4.99 -1.89
C ARG A 210 21.65 4.99 -0.39
N ASP A 211 20.99 5.84 0.37
CA ASP A 211 21.21 5.92 1.81
C ASP A 211 20.72 4.66 2.51
N LYS A 212 19.55 4.13 2.15
CA LYS A 212 19.08 2.82 2.64
C LYS A 212 20.05 1.68 2.35
N TYR A 213 20.65 1.64 1.16
CA TYR A 213 21.63 0.60 0.84
C TYR A 213 22.96 0.78 1.60
N LYS A 214 23.36 2.01 1.91
CA LYS A 214 24.51 2.27 2.80
C LYS A 214 24.23 1.81 4.23
N GLU A 215 23.03 2.07 4.74
CA GLU A 215 22.59 1.60 6.07
C GLU A 215 22.61 0.08 6.18
N GLN A 216 22.36 -0.62 5.07
CA GLN A 216 22.51 -2.07 4.95
C GLN A 216 23.96 -2.54 4.77
N ASN A 217 24.94 -1.65 4.90
CA ASN A 217 26.37 -1.91 4.71
C ASN A 217 26.73 -2.51 3.34
N LEU A 218 25.97 -2.20 2.29
CA LEU A 218 26.34 -2.62 0.94
C LEU A 218 27.56 -1.85 0.45
N SER A 219 28.46 -2.55 -0.25
CA SER A 219 29.65 -1.90 -0.84
C SER A 219 29.24 -0.90 -1.93
N GLN A 220 30.02 0.17 -2.10
CA GLN A 220 29.73 1.20 -3.09
C GLN A 220 29.60 0.63 -4.52
N SER A 221 30.34 -0.43 -4.84
CA SER A 221 30.22 -1.16 -6.12
C SER A 221 28.84 -1.78 -6.30
N LYS A 222 28.33 -2.49 -5.28
CA LYS A 222 26.99 -3.09 -5.30
C LYS A 222 25.90 -2.04 -5.40
N ILE A 223 26.01 -0.96 -4.60
CA ILE A 223 25.08 0.18 -4.67
C ILE A 223 25.04 0.76 -6.10
N ASN A 224 26.21 1.02 -6.70
CA ASN A 224 26.28 1.55 -8.06
C ASN A 224 25.75 0.57 -9.12
N CYS A 225 25.89 -0.74 -8.91
CA CYS A 225 25.28 -1.75 -9.77
C CYS A 225 23.75 -1.73 -9.66
N ILE A 226 23.21 -1.77 -8.44
CA ILE A 226 21.76 -1.74 -8.19
C ILE A 226 21.13 -0.46 -8.75
N MET A 227 21.75 0.70 -8.52
CA MET A 227 21.23 1.97 -9.06
C MET A 227 21.27 2.03 -10.59
N ARG A 228 22.24 1.36 -11.24
CA ARG A 228 22.22 1.22 -12.71
C ARG A 228 21.06 0.33 -13.16
N SER A 229 20.82 -0.79 -12.48
CA SER A 229 19.67 -1.66 -12.76
C SER A 229 18.34 -0.93 -12.54
N PHE A 230 18.24 -0.11 -11.49
CA PHE A 230 17.06 0.72 -11.20
C PHE A 230 16.72 1.67 -12.35
N ARG A 231 17.72 2.42 -12.84
CA ARG A 231 17.56 3.37 -13.96
C ARG A 231 17.26 2.65 -15.29
N ARG A 232 18.00 1.58 -15.58
CA ARG A 232 17.84 0.81 -16.84
C ARG A 232 16.45 0.22 -16.98
N ASN A 233 15.87 -0.25 -15.87
CA ASN A 233 14.54 -0.86 -15.86
C ASN A 233 13.42 0.17 -15.58
N LYS A 234 13.72 1.48 -15.64
CA LYS A 234 12.75 2.56 -15.39
C LYS A 234 11.93 2.34 -14.11
N MET A 235 12.58 1.93 -13.03
CA MET A 235 11.90 1.50 -11.80
C MET A 235 11.19 2.65 -11.08
N PHE A 236 11.71 3.87 -11.21
CA PHE A 236 11.04 5.06 -10.70
C PHE A 236 9.70 5.27 -11.41
N GLU A 237 9.73 5.22 -12.74
CA GLU A 237 8.58 5.45 -13.59
C GLU A 237 7.52 4.33 -13.43
N ASN A 238 7.95 3.07 -13.35
CA ASN A 238 7.06 1.93 -13.06
C ASN A 238 6.42 2.03 -11.66
N SER A 239 7.16 2.53 -10.66
CA SER A 239 6.60 2.74 -9.32
C SER A 239 5.55 3.84 -9.28
N ILE A 240 5.77 4.94 -10.02
CA ILE A 240 4.78 6.00 -10.17
C ILE A 240 3.54 5.46 -10.90
N ALA A 241 3.72 4.65 -11.93
CA ALA A 241 2.62 4.07 -12.69
C ALA A 241 1.66 3.26 -11.80
N LEU A 242 2.20 2.41 -10.94
CA LEU A 242 1.39 1.66 -9.96
C LEU A 242 0.63 2.60 -9.00
N GLY A 243 1.29 3.66 -8.52
CA GLY A 243 0.65 4.65 -7.66
C GLY A 243 -0.46 5.45 -8.36
N ALA A 244 -0.25 5.81 -9.63
CA ALA A 244 -1.23 6.53 -10.43
C ALA A 244 -2.50 5.70 -10.69
N LEU A 245 -2.35 4.41 -11.01
CA LEU A 245 -3.47 3.50 -11.27
C LEU A 245 -4.46 3.40 -10.10
N GLU A 246 -3.97 3.50 -8.85
CA GLU A 246 -4.85 3.48 -7.67
C GLU A 246 -5.83 4.67 -7.67
N ASN A 247 -5.37 5.84 -8.13
CA ASN A 247 -6.10 7.10 -8.05
C ASN A 247 -6.89 7.46 -9.31
N LEU A 248 -6.60 6.82 -10.46
CA LEU A 248 -7.34 7.08 -11.70
C LEU A 248 -8.75 6.49 -11.66
N GLU A 249 -9.72 7.25 -12.14
CA GLU A 249 -11.12 6.83 -12.30
C GLU A 249 -11.29 6.04 -13.61
N ILE A 250 -10.74 4.82 -13.61
CA ILE A 250 -10.79 3.88 -14.74
C ILE A 250 -11.40 2.54 -14.33
N SER A 251 -11.79 1.75 -15.34
CA SER A 251 -12.33 0.41 -15.12
C SER A 251 -11.31 -0.48 -14.40
N LEU A 252 -11.80 -1.39 -13.56
CA LEU A 252 -10.96 -2.35 -12.84
C LEU A 252 -10.16 -3.23 -13.79
N GLU A 253 -10.74 -3.61 -14.92
CA GLU A 253 -10.05 -4.41 -15.92
C GLU A 253 -8.88 -3.65 -16.51
N THR A 254 -9.06 -2.39 -16.88
CA THR A 254 -7.98 -1.51 -17.33
C THR A 254 -6.92 -1.33 -16.24
N LYS A 255 -7.30 -1.20 -14.95
CA LYS A 255 -6.33 -1.16 -13.85
C LYS A 255 -5.52 -2.45 -13.77
N ARG A 256 -6.17 -3.61 -13.89
CA ARG A 256 -5.58 -4.94 -13.81
C ARG A 256 -4.58 -5.16 -14.96
N GLU A 257 -4.99 -4.90 -16.20
CA GLU A 257 -4.14 -5.01 -17.39
C GLU A 257 -2.90 -4.13 -17.30
N ASN A 258 -3.07 -2.87 -16.88
CA ASN A 258 -1.95 -1.95 -16.71
C ASN A 258 -1.02 -2.37 -15.58
N LYS A 259 -1.57 -2.84 -14.46
CA LYS A 259 -0.80 -3.34 -13.32
C LYS A 259 0.06 -4.53 -13.75
N GLU A 260 -0.53 -5.52 -14.40
CA GLU A 260 0.17 -6.71 -14.91
C GLU A 260 1.28 -6.31 -15.90
N ARG A 261 1.00 -5.37 -16.81
CA ARG A 261 2.00 -4.85 -17.75
C ARG A 261 3.17 -4.18 -17.06
N VAL A 262 2.92 -3.39 -16.01
CA VAL A 262 3.97 -2.70 -15.24
C VAL A 262 4.77 -3.69 -14.40
N GLU A 263 4.10 -4.64 -13.74
CA GLU A 263 4.75 -5.68 -12.92
C GLU A 263 5.68 -6.56 -13.78
N ASN A 264 5.26 -6.96 -14.97
CA ASN A 264 6.10 -7.72 -15.92
C ASN A 264 7.37 -6.94 -16.32
N LYS A 265 7.30 -5.61 -16.45
CA LYS A 265 8.49 -4.77 -16.71
C LYS A 265 9.43 -4.71 -15.50
N MET A 266 8.91 -4.86 -14.28
CA MET A 266 9.68 -4.81 -13.04
C MET A 266 10.41 -6.14 -12.74
N GLU A 267 9.99 -7.28 -13.30
CA GLU A 267 10.70 -8.56 -13.11
C GLU A 267 12.16 -8.50 -13.57
N SER A 268 12.41 -7.80 -14.68
CA SER A 268 13.76 -7.59 -15.24
C SER A 268 14.71 -6.87 -14.27
N PHE A 269 14.17 -6.03 -13.37
CA PHE A 269 14.94 -5.39 -12.32
C PHE A 269 15.41 -6.38 -11.25
N VAL A 270 14.55 -7.32 -10.85
CA VAL A 270 14.90 -8.34 -9.84
C VAL A 270 16.09 -9.16 -10.32
N THR A 271 16.05 -9.68 -11.56
CA THR A 271 17.19 -10.38 -12.16
C THR A 271 18.44 -9.49 -12.24
N GLY A 272 18.27 -8.22 -12.61
CA GLY A 272 19.37 -7.25 -12.69
C GLY A 272 20.00 -6.93 -11.33
N VAL A 273 19.23 -6.96 -10.25
CA VAL A 273 19.73 -6.78 -8.88
C VAL A 273 20.46 -8.03 -8.42
N PHE A 274 19.92 -9.23 -8.65
CA PHE A 274 20.60 -10.49 -8.32
C PHE A 274 21.98 -10.60 -8.98
N GLY A 275 22.10 -10.16 -10.24
CA GLY A 275 23.40 -10.08 -10.92
C GLY A 275 24.43 -9.21 -10.21
N CYS A 276 24.01 -8.18 -9.47
CA CYS A 276 24.91 -7.33 -8.67
C CYS A 276 25.47 -8.00 -7.42
N PHE A 277 24.88 -9.12 -6.98
CA PHE A 277 25.33 -9.87 -5.81
C PHE A 277 26.15 -11.11 -6.17
N MET A 278 26.03 -11.61 -7.41
CA MET A 278 26.76 -12.77 -7.91
C MET A 278 28.07 -12.42 -8.63
N GLY A 279 28.34 -11.13 -8.86
CA GLY A 279 29.56 -10.62 -9.50
C GLY A 279 30.53 -9.91 -8.56
#